data_AF-A0A1C5GGZ4-F1
#
_entry.id   AF-A0A1C5GGZ4-F1
#
_cell.length_a   1.000
_cell.length_b   1.000
_cell.length_c   1.000
_cell.angle_alpha   90.00
_cell.angle_beta   90.00
_cell.angle_gamma   90.00
#
_symmetry.space_group_name_H-M   'P 1'
#
loop_
_entity.id
_entity.type
_entity.pdbx_description
1 polymer ?
#
loop_
_entity_poly.entity_id
_entity_poly.type
_entity_poly.pdbx_seq_one_letter_code
_entity_poly.pdbx_strand_id
1 'polypeptide(L)'
;MRRTLLPVAALALVAALSGCVTITAPADDPEPVASGQPTVSTGVADDETADPAPSAVPDTTGAPTTLRALTCEQLKTAALGNGSERYNGYAEPIPLVDGMWSGEDGTVVHLQQPCAIGDLTGDEAADALVPVLMDGGGTGKFWQIVMYGNIDGRPVYVTMVDIGDRTPVESVSISSRRATVVYLTRPEDASAAEVAVRRTAVYQLSGSRLVEVSHTDTPYTP
;
A
#
# COMPACT_ATOMS: atom_id res chain seq x y z
N MET A 1 -12.29 42.72 -22.79
CA MET A 1 -10.80 42.75 -22.85
C MET A 1 -10.28 43.80 -21.88
N ARG A 2 -9.65 43.40 -20.77
CA ARG A 2 -8.76 44.25 -19.96
C ARG A 2 -7.56 43.39 -19.53
N ARG A 3 -6.35 43.85 -19.87
CA ARG A 3 -5.05 43.28 -19.47
C ARG A 3 -4.55 44.00 -18.21
N THR A 4 -3.37 43.60 -17.71
CA THR A 4 -2.60 44.14 -16.57
C THR A 4 -3.05 43.62 -15.19
N LEU A 5 -2.17 43.21 -14.26
CA LEU A 5 -0.69 43.07 -14.29
C LEU A 5 -0.26 41.94 -13.32
N LEU A 6 0.80 41.21 -13.66
CA LEU A 6 1.47 40.23 -12.77
C LEU A 6 2.60 40.93 -11.98
N PRO A 7 2.75 40.70 -10.66
CA PRO A 7 3.99 40.97 -9.95
C PRO A 7 4.93 39.75 -10.05
N VAL A 8 6.09 39.94 -10.68
CA VAL A 8 7.20 38.98 -10.63
C VAL A 8 7.90 39.13 -9.29
N ALA A 9 7.84 38.12 -8.42
CA ALA A 9 8.67 38.04 -7.22
C ALA A 9 9.99 37.31 -7.55
N ALA A 10 11.12 37.91 -7.18
CA ALA A 10 12.45 37.49 -7.64
C ALA A 10 13.12 36.42 -6.75
N LEU A 11 14.07 35.73 -7.36
CA LEU A 11 15.00 34.77 -6.76
C LEU A 11 15.60 35.22 -5.41
N ALA A 12 15.72 34.26 -4.48
CA ALA A 12 16.82 34.20 -3.52
C ALA A 12 17.45 32.80 -3.59
N LEU A 13 18.53 32.67 -4.36
CA LEU A 13 19.30 31.44 -4.49
C LEU A 13 20.43 31.45 -3.45
N VAL A 14 20.40 30.54 -2.47
CA VAL A 14 21.49 30.38 -1.50
C VAL A 14 22.21 29.05 -1.78
N ALA A 15 23.34 29.14 -2.48
CA ALA A 15 24.26 28.03 -2.66
C ALA A 15 25.44 28.20 -1.68
N ALA A 16 25.55 27.30 -0.71
CA ALA A 16 26.72 27.19 0.15
C ALA A 16 27.58 26.00 -0.33
N LEU A 17 28.74 26.31 -0.90
CA LEU A 17 29.75 25.34 -1.31
C LEU A 17 30.82 25.17 -0.22
N SER A 18 31.56 24.06 -0.35
CA SER A 18 32.89 23.81 0.22
C SER A 18 32.96 23.24 1.64
N GLY A 19 33.51 22.03 1.74
CA GLY A 19 33.68 21.28 2.98
C GLY A 19 34.29 19.90 2.76
N CYS A 20 35.31 19.77 1.90
CA CYS A 20 36.07 18.53 1.79
C CYS A 20 36.89 18.30 3.07
N VAL A 21 36.65 17.21 3.78
CA VAL A 21 37.55 16.70 4.82
C VAL A 21 38.18 15.41 4.31
N THR A 22 39.49 15.42 4.19
CA THR A 22 40.31 14.28 3.76
C THR A 22 40.40 13.21 4.84
N ILE A 23 40.49 11.96 4.37
CA ILE A 23 40.72 10.76 5.17
C ILE A 23 42.11 10.81 5.81
N THR A 24 42.20 10.50 7.11
CA THR A 24 43.44 10.05 7.75
C THR A 24 43.14 8.83 8.60
N ALA A 25 43.50 7.65 8.10
CA ALA A 25 43.62 6.44 8.92
C ALA A 25 45.03 6.38 9.52
N PRO A 26 45.20 5.96 10.78
CA PRO A 26 46.47 5.44 11.24
C PRO A 26 46.63 4.02 10.70
N ALA A 27 47.78 3.76 10.07
CA ALA A 27 48.24 2.40 9.78
C ALA A 27 49.02 1.88 11.00
N ASP A 28 48.88 0.58 11.28
CA ASP A 28 49.89 -0.21 11.99
C ASP A 28 50.12 -1.49 11.17
N ASP A 29 51.39 -1.91 11.06
CA ASP A 29 51.89 -2.80 10.02
C ASP A 29 51.58 -4.30 10.23
N PRO A 30 51.60 -5.11 9.15
CA PRO A 30 51.44 -6.56 9.21
C PRO A 30 52.78 -7.30 9.42
N GLU A 31 52.79 -8.34 10.26
CA GLU A 31 53.83 -9.38 10.24
C GLU A 31 53.45 -10.59 9.35
N PRO A 32 54.42 -11.36 8.82
CA PRO A 32 54.22 -12.18 7.63
C PRO A 32 54.39 -13.70 7.85
N VAL A 33 54.32 -14.44 6.72
CA VAL A 33 54.80 -15.82 6.50
C VAL A 33 53.85 -16.97 6.89
N ALA A 34 53.26 -17.63 5.87
CA ALA A 34 53.62 -19.02 5.52
C ALA A 34 52.93 -19.48 4.22
N SER A 35 53.73 -19.89 3.23
CA SER A 35 53.23 -20.52 1.99
C SER A 35 52.84 -21.98 2.21
N GLY A 36 51.71 -22.41 1.65
CA GLY A 36 51.36 -23.82 1.46
C GLY A 36 50.97 -24.07 -0.01
N GLN A 37 51.80 -24.81 -0.75
CA GLN A 37 51.56 -25.18 -2.15
C GLN A 37 50.61 -26.40 -2.27
N PRO A 38 50.04 -26.68 -3.46
CA PRO A 38 48.93 -27.62 -3.61
C PRO A 38 49.39 -29.09 -3.65
N THR A 39 48.56 -29.97 -3.09
CA THR A 39 48.70 -31.42 -3.26
C THR A 39 47.89 -31.88 -4.47
N VAL A 40 48.58 -32.25 -5.54
CA VAL A 40 48.00 -33.00 -6.67
C VAL A 40 47.67 -34.41 -6.20
N SER A 41 46.50 -34.93 -6.56
CA SER A 41 46.21 -36.36 -6.48
C SER A 41 45.56 -36.82 -7.78
N THR A 42 46.23 -37.74 -8.47
CA THR A 42 45.81 -38.33 -9.75
C THR A 42 45.48 -39.80 -9.50
N GLY A 43 44.29 -40.26 -9.91
CA GLY A 43 43.83 -41.64 -9.71
C GLY A 43 42.84 -42.09 -10.78
N VAL A 44 43.02 -43.33 -11.28
CA VAL A 44 42.50 -43.88 -12.55
C VAL A 44 42.15 -45.37 -12.33
N ALA A 45 41.14 -45.99 -12.96
CA ALA A 45 40.29 -45.54 -14.08
C ALA A 45 38.81 -45.30 -13.65
N ASP A 46 37.70 -45.82 -14.21
CA ASP A 46 37.44 -46.92 -15.17
C ASP A 46 36.34 -46.57 -16.20
N ASP A 47 36.38 -47.28 -17.33
CA ASP A 47 35.50 -47.22 -18.49
C ASP A 47 34.29 -48.15 -18.31
N GLU A 48 33.07 -47.62 -18.31
CA GLU A 48 31.87 -48.42 -18.59
C GLU A 48 30.93 -47.68 -19.54
N THR A 49 30.84 -48.20 -20.77
CA THR A 49 30.03 -47.66 -21.86
C THR A 49 28.55 -47.97 -21.61
N ALA A 50 27.76 -46.94 -21.27
CA ALA A 50 26.30 -47.00 -21.17
C ALA A 50 25.62 -46.13 -22.25
N ASP A 51 24.73 -46.75 -23.01
CA ASP A 51 24.00 -46.19 -24.15
C ASP A 51 23.01 -45.08 -23.72
N PRO A 52 23.07 -43.86 -24.26
CA PRO A 52 22.11 -42.81 -23.94
C PRO A 52 20.79 -43.04 -24.69
N ALA A 53 19.88 -43.77 -24.04
CA ALA A 53 18.47 -43.82 -24.46
C ALA A 53 17.92 -42.39 -24.66
N PRO A 54 17.10 -42.15 -25.69
CA PRO A 54 16.63 -40.80 -26.00
C PRO A 54 15.77 -40.24 -24.87
N SER A 55 16.29 -39.23 -24.18
CA SER A 55 15.56 -38.49 -23.15
C SER A 55 14.29 -37.90 -23.75
N ALA A 56 13.14 -38.45 -23.37
CA ALA A 56 11.85 -37.82 -23.60
C ALA A 56 11.85 -36.47 -22.87
N VAL A 57 11.84 -35.38 -23.63
CA VAL A 57 11.75 -34.03 -23.08
C VAL A 57 10.38 -33.92 -22.41
N PRO A 58 10.28 -33.59 -21.11
CA PRO A 58 8.98 -33.37 -20.49
C PRO A 58 8.38 -32.08 -21.06
N ASP A 59 7.30 -32.22 -21.83
CA ASP A 59 6.48 -31.10 -22.33
C ASP A 59 5.92 -30.30 -21.15
N THR A 60 6.71 -29.35 -20.66
CA THR A 60 6.29 -28.41 -19.62
C THR A 60 5.54 -27.26 -20.29
N THR A 61 4.42 -27.60 -20.93
CA THR A 61 3.40 -26.61 -21.29
C THR A 61 2.73 -26.19 -19.98
N GLY A 62 3.34 -25.20 -19.31
CA GLY A 62 2.80 -24.64 -18.09
C GLY A 62 1.40 -24.09 -18.35
N ALA A 63 0.41 -24.63 -17.64
CA ALA A 63 -0.93 -24.05 -17.62
C ALA A 63 -0.83 -22.60 -17.13
N PRO A 64 -1.62 -21.66 -17.68
CA PRO A 64 -1.59 -20.28 -17.22
C PRO A 64 -1.95 -20.21 -15.74
N THR A 65 -0.99 -19.76 -14.92
CA THR A 65 -1.22 -19.49 -13.50
C THR A 65 -2.20 -18.33 -13.37
N THR A 66 -3.49 -18.65 -13.22
CA THR A 66 -4.49 -17.64 -12.87
C THR A 66 -4.10 -17.01 -11.54
N LEU A 67 -3.86 -15.69 -11.53
CA LEU A 67 -3.59 -14.94 -10.32
C LEU A 67 -4.72 -15.20 -9.31
N ARG A 68 -4.36 -15.51 -8.06
CA ARG A 68 -5.35 -15.79 -7.01
C ARG A 68 -6.04 -14.47 -6.66
N ALA A 69 -7.34 -14.38 -6.89
CA ALA A 69 -8.12 -13.18 -6.59
C ALA A 69 -8.29 -12.97 -5.08
N LEU A 70 -8.29 -11.71 -4.64
CA LEU A 70 -8.78 -11.35 -3.30
C LEU A 70 -10.30 -11.50 -3.20
N THR A 71 -10.75 -11.62 -1.96
CA THR A 71 -12.16 -11.61 -1.57
C THR A 71 -12.35 -10.71 -0.36
N CYS A 72 -13.50 -10.06 -0.25
CA CYS A 72 -13.82 -9.20 0.90
C CYS A 72 -13.80 -9.94 2.25
N GLU A 73 -14.05 -11.26 2.26
CA GLU A 73 -14.01 -12.08 3.47
C GLU A 73 -12.60 -12.18 4.07
N GLN A 74 -11.56 -12.23 3.22
CA GLN A 74 -10.16 -12.29 3.69
C GLN A 74 -9.73 -11.01 4.43
N LEU A 75 -10.38 -9.87 4.18
CA LEU A 75 -10.06 -8.61 4.85
C LEU A 75 -10.39 -8.67 6.35
N LYS A 76 -11.39 -9.47 6.73
CA LYS A 76 -11.82 -9.61 8.14
C LYS A 76 -10.73 -10.13 9.08
N THR A 77 -9.72 -10.79 8.54
CA THR A 77 -8.56 -11.30 9.29
C THR A 77 -7.24 -10.69 8.80
N ALA A 78 -7.30 -9.60 8.02
CA ALA A 78 -6.14 -8.88 7.57
C ALA A 78 -5.60 -7.94 8.66
N ALA A 79 -4.38 -7.46 8.49
CA ALA A 79 -3.82 -6.39 9.33
C ALA A 79 -4.08 -5.01 8.70
N LEU A 80 -4.32 -4.00 9.53
CA LEU A 80 -4.26 -2.59 9.13
C LEU A 80 -2.88 -2.04 9.49
N GLY A 81 -2.18 -1.43 8.52
CA GLY A 81 -0.78 -1.07 8.65
C GLY A 81 0.17 -2.22 8.35
N ASN A 82 1.45 -1.89 8.14
CA ASN A 82 2.57 -2.81 8.00
C ASN A 82 3.87 -2.08 8.42
N GLY A 83 5.03 -2.74 8.31
CA GLY A 83 6.33 -2.13 8.69
C GLY A 83 6.81 -0.96 7.83
N SER A 84 6.18 -0.71 6.66
CA SER A 84 6.50 0.36 5.71
C SER A 84 5.47 1.49 5.71
N GLU A 85 4.18 1.19 5.91
CA GLU A 85 3.09 2.17 5.96
C GLU A 85 2.22 1.92 7.19
N ARG A 86 2.09 2.92 8.05
CA ARG A 86 1.31 2.82 9.30
C ARG A 86 -0.16 3.09 9.04
N TYR A 87 -1.03 2.44 9.80
CA TYR A 87 -2.45 2.78 9.84
C TYR A 87 -2.70 3.81 10.94
N ASN A 88 -3.22 4.99 10.56
CA ASN A 88 -3.54 6.11 11.45
C ASN A 88 -2.52 6.40 12.58
N GLY A 89 -1.22 6.30 12.28
CA GLY A 89 -0.13 6.56 13.23
C GLY A 89 0.20 5.44 14.22
N TYR A 90 -0.57 4.34 14.28
CA TYR A 90 -0.24 3.18 15.10
C TYR A 90 1.14 2.62 14.71
N ALA A 91 1.98 2.35 15.72
CA ALA A 91 3.36 1.94 15.51
C ALA A 91 3.47 0.52 14.95
N GLU A 92 2.65 -0.38 15.47
CA GLU A 92 2.52 -1.78 15.06
C GLU A 92 1.27 -2.00 14.20
N PRO A 93 1.25 -3.01 13.31
CA PRO A 93 0.06 -3.39 12.56
C PRO A 93 -1.08 -3.84 13.47
N ILE A 94 -2.29 -3.37 13.18
CA ILE A 94 -3.51 -3.77 13.91
C ILE A 94 -4.08 -5.06 13.30
N PRO A 95 -4.11 -6.20 14.02
CA PRO A 95 -4.72 -7.42 13.52
C PRO A 95 -6.25 -7.36 13.68
N LEU A 96 -6.99 -7.59 12.59
CA LEU A 96 -8.44 -7.71 12.64
C LEU A 96 -8.88 -9.14 12.99
N VAL A 97 -9.98 -9.24 13.73
CA VAL A 97 -10.70 -10.49 14.04
C VAL A 97 -12.17 -10.27 13.66
N ASP A 98 -12.67 -11.05 12.69
CA ASP A 98 -14.01 -10.88 12.08
C ASP A 98 -14.31 -9.43 11.62
N GLY A 99 -13.28 -8.74 11.12
CA GLY A 99 -13.37 -7.35 10.64
C GLY A 99 -13.32 -6.30 11.75
N MET A 100 -13.01 -6.67 12.99
CA MET A 100 -12.97 -5.76 14.13
C MET A 100 -11.63 -5.82 14.88
N TRP A 101 -11.25 -4.72 15.51
CA TRP A 101 -10.21 -4.66 16.54
C TRP A 101 -10.62 -3.70 17.65
N SER A 102 -10.18 -4.00 18.88
CA SER A 102 -10.35 -3.14 20.05
C SER A 102 -9.00 -2.94 20.74
N GLY A 103 -8.58 -1.70 20.90
CA GLY A 103 -7.34 -1.32 21.57
C GLY A 103 -7.50 -1.13 23.08
N GLU A 104 -6.37 -1.24 23.79
CA GLU A 104 -6.28 -0.96 25.24
C GLU A 104 -6.53 0.53 25.57
N ASP A 105 -6.37 1.41 24.57
CA ASP A 105 -6.70 2.83 24.60
C ASP A 105 -8.22 3.10 24.53
N GLY A 106 -9.04 2.07 24.32
CA GLY A 106 -10.47 2.18 24.12
C GLY A 106 -10.85 2.49 22.67
N THR A 107 -9.90 2.58 21.74
CA THR A 107 -10.18 2.75 20.32
C THR A 107 -10.76 1.45 19.74
N VAL A 108 -11.84 1.55 18.98
CA VAL A 108 -12.42 0.42 18.25
C VAL A 108 -12.37 0.70 16.75
N VAL A 109 -11.96 -0.30 15.98
CA VAL A 109 -11.85 -0.25 14.52
C VAL A 109 -12.73 -1.33 13.93
N HIS A 110 -13.55 -0.97 12.95
CA HIS A 110 -14.49 -1.88 12.29
C HIS A 110 -14.43 -1.71 10.77
N LEU A 111 -14.18 -2.79 10.04
CA LEU A 111 -14.49 -2.85 8.61
C LEU A 111 -15.99 -2.66 8.42
N GLN A 112 -16.35 -1.77 7.50
CA GLN A 112 -17.73 -1.50 7.13
C GLN A 112 -18.04 -2.11 5.77
N GLN A 113 -19.33 -2.26 5.48
CA GLN A 113 -19.80 -2.56 4.13
C GLN A 113 -20.15 -1.25 3.40
N PRO A 114 -20.11 -1.23 2.06
CA PRO A 114 -19.71 -2.33 1.17
C PRO A 114 -18.19 -2.43 0.96
N CYS A 115 -17.73 -3.54 0.38
CA CYS A 115 -16.34 -3.74 -0.06
C CYS A 115 -16.28 -3.93 -1.58
N ALA A 116 -15.21 -3.44 -2.22
CA ALA A 116 -14.96 -3.58 -3.65
C ALA A 116 -13.69 -4.39 -3.93
N ILE A 117 -13.71 -5.15 -5.03
CA ILE A 117 -12.58 -5.93 -5.55
C ILE A 117 -12.32 -5.49 -7.00
N GLY A 118 -11.05 -5.32 -7.39
CA GLY A 118 -10.66 -4.94 -8.74
C GLY A 118 -9.23 -4.38 -8.81
N ASP A 119 -8.65 -4.36 -10.00
CA ASP A 119 -7.29 -3.86 -10.25
C ASP A 119 -7.19 -2.33 -10.06
N LEU A 120 -6.35 -1.90 -9.12
CA LEU A 120 -6.07 -0.51 -8.78
C LEU A 120 -4.57 -0.17 -8.86
N THR A 121 -3.67 -1.14 -8.66
CA THR A 121 -2.21 -1.04 -8.88
C THR A 121 -1.82 -1.02 -10.36
N GLY A 122 -2.57 -1.71 -11.22
CA GLY A 122 -2.28 -1.94 -12.63
C GLY A 122 -1.40 -3.15 -12.93
N ASP A 123 -1.36 -4.16 -12.04
CA ASP A 123 -0.56 -5.38 -12.18
C ASP A 123 -1.38 -6.63 -12.61
N GLU A 124 -2.65 -6.42 -13.02
CA GLU A 124 -3.64 -7.45 -13.36
C GLU A 124 -4.12 -8.32 -12.19
N ALA A 125 -3.59 -8.14 -10.98
CA ALA A 125 -4.13 -8.75 -9.77
C ALA A 125 -5.28 -7.88 -9.21
N ALA A 126 -6.38 -8.52 -8.81
CA ALA A 126 -7.50 -7.78 -8.23
C ALA A 126 -7.21 -7.40 -6.77
N ASP A 127 -7.02 -6.10 -6.52
CA ASP A 127 -6.91 -5.47 -5.20
C ASP A 127 -8.27 -5.42 -4.49
N ALA A 128 -8.27 -4.92 -3.24
CA ALA A 128 -9.49 -4.67 -2.48
C ALA A 128 -9.52 -3.25 -1.88
N LEU A 129 -10.73 -2.70 -1.80
CA LEU A 129 -11.01 -1.41 -1.17
C LEU A 129 -12.18 -1.57 -0.19
N VAL A 130 -11.99 -1.15 1.05
CA VAL A 130 -12.99 -1.30 2.12
C VAL A 130 -13.07 -0.03 2.98
N PRO A 131 -14.28 0.47 3.30
CA PRO A 131 -14.45 1.51 4.30
C PRO A 131 -14.18 0.97 5.70
N VAL A 132 -13.59 1.81 6.54
CA VAL A 132 -13.27 1.50 7.93
C VAL A 132 -13.79 2.62 8.81
N LEU A 133 -14.49 2.24 9.88
CA LEU A 133 -14.93 3.14 10.93
C LEU A 133 -13.97 2.99 12.12
N MET A 134 -13.39 4.11 12.55
CA MET A 134 -12.64 4.23 13.79
C MET A 134 -13.44 5.04 14.83
N ASP A 135 -13.56 4.47 16.03
CA ASP A 135 -14.15 5.08 17.21
C ASP A 135 -13.10 5.18 18.31
N GLY A 136 -12.52 6.37 18.53
CA GLY A 136 -11.54 6.62 19.60
C GLY A 136 -12.17 6.85 20.99
N GLY A 137 -13.37 6.32 21.26
CA GLY A 137 -14.10 6.47 22.53
C GLY A 137 -14.73 7.85 22.76
N GLY A 138 -14.59 8.78 21.82
CA GLY A 138 -15.19 10.12 21.85
C GLY A 138 -16.57 10.18 21.18
N THR A 139 -17.07 11.40 20.97
CA THR A 139 -18.30 11.63 20.20
C THR A 139 -18.11 11.46 18.69
N GLY A 140 -16.87 11.60 18.20
CA GLY A 140 -16.50 11.42 16.80
C GLY A 140 -16.59 9.96 16.33
N LYS A 141 -16.80 9.78 15.04
CA LYS A 141 -16.87 8.49 14.34
C LYS A 141 -16.18 8.68 12.99
N PHE A 142 -14.89 8.39 12.93
CA PHE A 142 -14.02 8.74 11.80
C PHE A 142 -14.08 7.64 10.74
N TRP A 143 -14.45 8.00 9.52
CA TRP A 143 -14.53 7.08 8.39
C TRP A 143 -13.30 7.23 7.51
N GLN A 144 -12.78 6.10 7.08
CA GLN A 144 -11.59 5.97 6.25
C GLN A 144 -11.89 5.01 5.10
N ILE A 145 -11.16 5.16 4.00
CA ILE A 145 -11.14 4.19 2.91
C ILE A 145 -9.76 3.54 2.90
N VAL A 146 -9.70 2.23 3.08
CA VAL A 146 -8.46 1.44 3.12
C VAL A 146 -8.30 0.64 1.84
N MET A 147 -7.10 0.65 1.28
CA MET A 147 -6.70 -0.20 0.16
C MET A 147 -5.83 -1.36 0.65
N TYR A 148 -6.15 -2.55 0.16
CA TYR A 148 -5.33 -3.75 0.25
C TYR A 148 -4.87 -4.17 -1.14
N GLY A 149 -3.56 -4.29 -1.31
CA GLY A 149 -2.94 -4.88 -2.50
C GLY A 149 -3.02 -6.40 -2.47
N ASN A 150 -3.02 -7.03 -3.64
CA ASN A 150 -3.05 -8.48 -3.78
C ASN A 150 -1.66 -9.10 -3.98
N ILE A 151 -1.13 -9.80 -2.96
CA ILE A 151 0.10 -10.59 -3.08
C ILE A 151 -0.25 -12.08 -2.98
N ASP A 152 -0.21 -12.81 -4.09
CA ASP A 152 -0.51 -14.25 -4.20
C ASP A 152 -1.89 -14.66 -3.61
N GLY A 153 -2.89 -13.79 -3.72
CA GLY A 153 -4.22 -13.99 -3.15
C GLY A 153 -4.30 -13.68 -1.65
N ARG A 154 -3.34 -12.93 -1.10
CA ARG A 154 -3.33 -12.46 0.30
C ARG A 154 -3.45 -10.94 0.34
N PRO A 155 -4.34 -10.37 1.18
CA PRO A 155 -4.48 -8.93 1.29
C PRO A 155 -3.29 -8.35 2.06
N VAL A 156 -2.57 -7.41 1.45
CA VAL A 156 -1.49 -6.64 2.07
C VAL A 156 -1.94 -5.20 2.16
N TYR A 157 -1.98 -4.62 3.36
CA TYR A 157 -2.33 -3.20 3.54
C TYR A 157 -1.41 -2.31 2.70
N VAL A 158 -1.98 -1.42 1.88
CA VAL A 158 -1.23 -0.48 1.05
C VAL A 158 -1.29 0.92 1.63
N THR A 159 -2.49 1.43 1.90
CA THR A 159 -2.70 2.83 2.31
C THR A 159 -4.12 3.06 2.83
N MET A 160 -4.35 4.24 3.43
CA MET A 160 -5.67 4.74 3.82
C MET A 160 -5.85 6.21 3.44
N VAL A 161 -7.09 6.62 3.20
CA VAL A 161 -7.50 8.03 3.13
C VAL A 161 -8.63 8.27 4.13
N ASP A 162 -8.53 9.32 4.93
CA ASP A 162 -9.59 9.74 5.85
C ASP A 162 -10.64 10.55 5.06
N ILE A 163 -11.90 10.22 5.26
CA ILE A 163 -13.05 10.89 4.61
C ILE A 163 -13.92 11.65 5.62
N GLY A 164 -13.48 11.76 6.88
CA GLY A 164 -14.04 12.66 7.89
C GLY A 164 -14.84 12.01 9.02
N ASP A 165 -15.35 12.87 9.89
CA ASP A 165 -16.21 12.52 11.03
C ASP A 165 -17.68 12.42 10.58
N ARG A 166 -18.34 11.29 10.90
CA ARG A 166 -19.73 10.93 10.55
C ARG A 166 -20.02 10.90 9.04
N THR A 167 -19.11 10.33 8.25
CA THR A 167 -19.24 10.23 6.79
C THR A 167 -19.49 8.78 6.29
N PRO A 168 -20.67 8.19 6.56
CA PRO A 168 -20.96 6.80 6.20
C PRO A 168 -20.93 6.57 4.69
N VAL A 169 -20.30 5.47 4.29
CA VAL A 169 -20.16 5.06 2.89
C VAL A 169 -21.36 4.27 2.42
N GLU A 170 -21.94 4.68 1.29
CA GLU A 170 -23.08 4.03 0.65
C GLU A 170 -22.64 3.05 -0.46
N SER A 171 -21.56 3.36 -1.18
CA SER A 171 -20.98 2.43 -2.17
C SER A 171 -19.48 2.62 -2.38
N VAL A 172 -18.81 1.52 -2.76
CA VAL A 172 -17.44 1.49 -3.27
C VAL A 172 -17.41 0.66 -4.55
N SER A 173 -16.54 1.05 -5.49
CA SER A 173 -16.27 0.27 -6.71
C SER A 173 -14.86 0.56 -7.19
N ILE A 174 -14.23 -0.42 -7.84
CA ILE A 174 -12.95 -0.26 -8.53
C ILE A 174 -13.19 -0.52 -10.02
N SER A 175 -12.81 0.42 -10.88
CA SER A 175 -12.83 0.24 -12.33
C SER A 175 -11.80 1.15 -13.01
N SER A 176 -11.22 0.70 -14.13
CA SER A 176 -10.24 1.48 -14.89
C SER A 176 -9.07 2.05 -14.06
N ARG A 177 -8.60 1.29 -13.06
CA ARG A 177 -7.59 1.70 -12.06
C ARG A 177 -7.95 2.98 -11.30
N ARG A 178 -9.24 3.12 -10.97
CA ARG A 178 -9.80 4.18 -10.11
C ARG A 178 -10.79 3.57 -9.14
N ALA A 179 -10.78 4.08 -7.92
CA ALA A 179 -11.81 3.80 -6.93
C ALA A 179 -12.87 4.89 -7.00
N THR A 180 -14.15 4.52 -7.07
CA THR A 180 -15.28 5.44 -6.88
C THR A 180 -15.95 5.11 -5.57
N VAL A 181 -16.08 6.11 -4.69
CA VAL A 181 -16.68 5.99 -3.35
C VAL A 181 -17.84 6.98 -3.28
N VAL A 182 -19.02 6.50 -2.91
CA VAL A 182 -20.18 7.35 -2.61
C VAL A 182 -20.38 7.35 -1.10
N TYR A 183 -20.39 8.52 -0.49
CA TYR A 183 -20.54 8.66 0.96
C TYR A 183 -21.35 9.91 1.32
N LEU A 184 -22.00 9.86 2.47
CA LEU A 184 -22.68 11.01 3.05
C LEU A 184 -21.66 11.87 3.79
N THR A 185 -21.83 13.18 3.75
CA THR A 185 -20.93 14.16 4.39
C THR A 185 -21.65 15.49 4.62
N ARG A 186 -20.90 16.52 4.98
CA ARG A 186 -21.37 17.87 5.28
C ARG A 186 -20.78 18.90 4.32
N PRO A 187 -21.44 20.07 4.14
CA PRO A 187 -20.78 21.26 3.59
C PRO A 187 -19.55 21.63 4.43
N GLU A 188 -18.50 22.20 3.81
CA GLU A 188 -17.22 22.46 4.49
C GLU A 188 -17.37 23.35 5.74
N ASP A 189 -18.23 24.37 5.68
CA ASP A 189 -18.53 25.31 6.77
C ASP A 189 -19.55 24.79 7.81
N ALA A 190 -20.09 23.57 7.63
CA ALA A 190 -21.15 23.04 8.49
C ALA A 190 -20.61 22.35 9.75
N SER A 191 -21.49 22.20 10.76
CA SER A 191 -21.16 21.52 12.00
C SER A 191 -20.87 20.02 11.77
N ALA A 192 -20.00 19.42 12.58
CA ALA A 192 -19.66 17.99 12.42
C ALA A 192 -20.83 17.01 12.66
N ALA A 193 -21.95 17.47 13.23
CA ALA A 193 -23.16 16.66 13.41
C ALA A 193 -24.14 16.76 12.23
N GLU A 194 -23.91 17.69 11.29
CA GLU A 194 -24.72 17.84 10.10
C GLU A 194 -24.30 16.81 9.03
N VAL A 195 -25.26 16.16 8.39
CA VAL A 195 -25.03 15.27 7.26
C VAL A 195 -26.08 15.62 6.21
N ALA A 196 -25.67 16.42 5.22
CA ALA A 196 -26.56 17.11 4.27
C ALA A 196 -26.05 17.08 2.82
N VAL A 197 -24.93 16.39 2.57
CA VAL A 197 -24.34 16.20 1.23
C VAL A 197 -24.15 14.71 0.98
N ARG A 198 -24.52 14.23 -0.21
CA ARG A 198 -24.05 12.96 -0.76
C ARG A 198 -22.94 13.30 -1.77
N ARG A 199 -21.72 12.87 -1.45
CA ARG A 199 -20.53 13.03 -2.30
C ARG A 199 -20.27 11.74 -3.07
N THR A 200 -19.99 11.88 -4.36
CA THR A 200 -19.37 10.82 -5.17
C THR A 200 -17.93 11.24 -5.46
N ALA A 201 -16.97 10.64 -4.79
CA ALA A 201 -15.54 10.92 -4.94
C ALA A 201 -14.85 9.83 -5.77
N VAL A 202 -13.89 10.25 -6.60
CA VAL A 202 -13.05 9.36 -7.41
C VAL A 202 -11.62 9.49 -6.93
N TYR A 203 -11.03 8.38 -6.52
CA TYR A 203 -9.65 8.27 -6.07
C TYR A 203 -8.80 7.52 -7.10
N GLN A 204 -7.54 7.91 -7.20
CA GLN A 204 -6.52 7.22 -7.99
C GLN A 204 -5.30 6.94 -7.09
N LEU A 205 -4.71 5.76 -7.24
CA LEU A 205 -3.45 5.44 -6.57
C LEU A 205 -2.31 6.24 -7.22
N SER A 206 -1.55 6.97 -6.42
CA SER A 206 -0.41 7.79 -6.83
C SER A 206 0.76 7.51 -5.89
N GLY A 207 1.67 6.60 -6.30
CA GLY A 207 2.66 6.01 -5.40
C GLY A 207 1.95 5.13 -4.37
N SER A 208 2.26 5.32 -3.08
CA SER A 208 1.61 4.60 -1.96
C SER A 208 0.38 5.33 -1.37
N ARG A 209 -0.27 6.22 -2.12
CA ARG A 209 -1.38 7.05 -1.61
C ARG A 209 -2.60 7.03 -2.52
N LEU A 210 -3.78 6.86 -1.94
CA LEU A 210 -5.04 7.21 -2.59
C LEU A 210 -5.18 8.74 -2.60
N VAL A 211 -5.32 9.32 -3.78
CA VAL A 211 -5.52 10.76 -3.98
C VAL A 211 -6.87 10.97 -4.62
N GLU A 212 -7.72 11.83 -4.04
CA GLU A 212 -8.96 12.26 -4.67
C GLU A 212 -8.63 13.10 -5.91
N VAL A 213 -9.10 12.65 -7.09
CA VAL A 213 -8.85 13.33 -8.37
C VAL A 213 -10.05 14.13 -8.87
N SER A 214 -11.24 13.85 -8.33
CA SER A 214 -12.48 14.59 -8.61
C SER A 214 -13.60 14.13 -7.67
N HIS A 215 -14.55 15.00 -7.36
CA HIS A 215 -15.83 14.59 -6.76
C HIS A 215 -17.01 15.36 -7.37
N THR A 216 -18.22 14.88 -7.10
CA THR A 216 -19.47 15.63 -7.30
C THR A 216 -20.33 15.53 -6.06
N ASP A 217 -20.87 16.67 -5.62
CA ASP A 217 -21.72 16.78 -4.44
C ASP A 217 -23.17 17.02 -4.81
N THR A 218 -24.08 16.37 -4.10
CA THR A 218 -25.53 16.51 -4.24
C THR A 218 -26.18 16.73 -2.88
N PRO A 219 -27.26 17.53 -2.76
CA PRO A 219 -27.98 17.66 -1.51
C PRO A 219 -28.51 16.29 -1.02
N TYR A 220 -28.33 16.04 0.26
CA TYR A 220 -28.89 14.88 0.96
C TYR A 220 -29.87 15.37 2.04
N THR A 221 -30.98 14.66 2.19
CA THR A 221 -31.95 14.87 3.26
C THR A 221 -32.26 13.50 3.86
N PRO A 222 -32.00 13.28 5.16
CA PRO A 222 -32.27 12.01 5.85
C PRO A 222 -33.74 11.58 5.82
#